data_AF-A0A1E5D4W6-F1
#
_entry.id   AF-A0A1E5D4W6-F1
#
_cell.length_a   1.000
_cell.length_b   1.000
_cell.length_c   1.000
_cell.angle_alpha   90.00
_cell.angle_beta   90.00
_cell.angle_gamma   90.00
#
_symmetry.space_group_name_H-M   'P 1'
#
loop_
_entity.id
_entity.type
_entity.pdbx_description
1 polymer ?
#
loop_
_entity_poly.entity_id
_entity_poly.type
_entity_poly.pdbx_seq_one_letter_code
_entity_poly.pdbx_strand_id
1 'polypeptide(L)'
;MDETGYATVHVWVKNSILPSNLQSYHWEDNEESEMRLSVSPKGRLRVKPIYLNSIELAADFVEHLKLIFAKRNYNEAYRIEIEIVSKSQSKHIRRWKEVDSEEVFQQINK
;
A
#
# COMPACT_ATOMS: atom_id res chain seq x y z
N MET A 1 0.22 -1.78 19.88
CA MET A 1 0.98 -0.76 19.14
C MET A 1 0.81 0.57 19.88
N ASP A 2 1.86 1.31 20.18
CA ASP A 2 1.73 2.64 20.82
C ASP A 2 0.85 3.55 19.94
N GLU A 3 0.06 4.46 20.53
CA GLU A 3 -0.83 5.39 19.81
C GLU A 3 -0.11 6.21 18.72
N THR A 4 1.21 6.32 18.83
CA THR A 4 2.10 7.10 17.95
C THR A 4 2.64 6.31 16.75
N GLY A 5 2.48 4.99 16.72
CA GLY A 5 2.90 4.14 15.60
C GLY A 5 1.83 3.96 14.53
N TYR A 6 2.24 3.42 13.38
CA TYR A 6 1.35 2.94 12.32
C TYR A 6 1.99 1.81 11.52
N ALA A 7 1.17 0.98 10.90
CA ALA A 7 1.59 0.03 9.86
C ALA A 7 1.29 0.63 8.48
N THR A 8 2.13 0.34 7.49
CA THR A 8 1.88 0.70 6.09
C THR A 8 2.15 -0.49 5.19
N VAL A 9 1.50 -0.51 4.05
CA VAL A 9 1.66 -1.54 3.02
C VAL A 9 2.38 -0.94 1.82
N HIS A 10 3.46 -1.59 1.42
CA HIS A 10 4.23 -1.30 0.20
C HIS A 10 4.02 -2.41 -0.80
N VAL A 11 3.87 -2.02 -2.06
CA VAL A 11 3.77 -2.94 -3.19
C VAL A 11 4.90 -2.60 -4.16
N TRP A 12 5.72 -3.59 -4.44
CA TRP A 12 6.78 -3.54 -5.42
C TRP A 12 6.31 -4.18 -6.71
N VAL A 13 6.42 -3.46 -7.81
CA VAL A 13 6.00 -3.91 -9.15
C VAL A 13 7.02 -3.40 -10.17
N LYS A 14 7.34 -4.21 -11.18
CA LYS A 14 8.19 -3.75 -12.29
C LYS A 14 7.56 -2.56 -13.02
N ASN A 15 8.40 -1.61 -13.42
CA ASN A 15 7.97 -0.40 -14.10
C ASN A 15 7.20 -0.70 -15.40
N SER A 16 7.68 -1.63 -16.22
CA SER A 16 7.06 -1.98 -17.52
C SER A 16 5.60 -2.42 -17.45
N ILE A 17 5.19 -3.09 -16.37
CA ILE A 17 3.83 -3.64 -16.20
C ILE A 17 2.91 -2.73 -15.37
N LEU A 18 3.43 -1.60 -14.88
CA LEU A 18 2.61 -0.62 -14.20
C LEU A 18 1.72 0.14 -15.18
N PRO A 19 0.54 0.62 -14.73
CA PRO A 19 -0.21 1.62 -15.47
C PRO A 19 0.66 2.83 -15.76
N SER A 20 0.57 3.41 -16.97
CA SER A 20 1.42 4.53 -17.42
C SER A 20 1.45 5.74 -16.47
N ASN A 21 0.36 5.95 -15.72
CA ASN A 21 0.27 7.03 -14.72
C ASN A 21 1.02 6.75 -13.41
N LEU A 22 1.57 5.55 -13.23
CA LEU A 22 2.38 5.11 -12.08
C LEU A 22 3.79 4.68 -12.50
N GLN A 23 4.07 4.66 -13.81
CA GLN A 23 5.41 4.40 -14.32
C GLN A 23 6.35 5.55 -13.98
N SER A 24 7.58 5.21 -13.64
CA SER A 24 8.66 6.18 -13.54
C SER A 24 9.33 6.37 -14.89
N TYR A 25 9.59 7.63 -15.22
CA TYR A 25 10.40 8.04 -16.37
C TYR A 25 11.70 8.73 -15.89
N HIS A 26 12.09 8.48 -14.64
CA HIS A 26 13.37 8.96 -14.15
C HIS A 26 14.49 8.27 -14.93
N TRP A 27 15.57 8.99 -15.22
CA TRP A 27 16.65 8.51 -16.09
C TRP A 27 17.41 7.30 -15.53
N GLU A 28 17.31 7.06 -14.21
CA GLU A 28 17.88 5.88 -13.53
C GLU A 28 16.94 4.67 -13.57
N ASP A 29 15.64 4.90 -13.80
CA ASP A 29 14.65 3.84 -13.83
C ASP A 29 14.48 3.31 -15.24
N ASN A 30 14.55 1.99 -15.38
CA ASN A 30 14.27 1.31 -16.63
C ASN A 30 13.01 0.44 -16.49
N GLU A 31 12.69 -0.30 -17.55
CA GLU A 31 11.52 -1.18 -17.61
C GLU A 31 11.53 -2.28 -16.54
N GLU A 32 12.72 -2.73 -16.14
CA GLU A 32 12.92 -3.79 -15.14
C GLU A 32 13.07 -3.25 -13.72
N SER A 33 13.15 -1.92 -13.52
CA SER A 33 13.20 -1.31 -12.20
C SER A 33 11.96 -1.66 -11.39
N GLU A 34 12.14 -2.08 -10.13
CA GLU A 34 11.03 -2.27 -9.18
C GLU A 34 10.62 -0.93 -8.59
N MET A 35 9.36 -0.56 -8.80
CA MET A 35 8.79 0.65 -8.24
C MET A 35 8.12 0.36 -6.89
N ARG A 36 8.52 1.09 -5.86
CA ARG A 36 7.85 1.07 -4.56
C ARG A 36 6.58 1.93 -4.60
N LEU A 37 5.43 1.29 -4.51
CA LEU A 37 4.13 1.93 -4.45
C LEU A 37 3.43 1.61 -3.14
N SER A 38 2.33 2.31 -2.89
CA SER A 38 1.36 1.98 -1.86
C SER A 38 0.00 1.72 -2.51
N VAL A 39 -1.02 1.59 -1.68
CA VAL A 39 -2.38 1.21 -2.08
C VAL A 39 -3.40 2.12 -1.43
N SER A 40 -4.47 2.42 -2.15
CA SER A 40 -5.66 3.01 -1.54
C SER A 40 -6.38 1.98 -0.68
N PRO A 41 -7.23 2.41 0.27
CA PRO A 41 -8.10 1.50 1.02
C PRO A 41 -8.94 0.56 0.13
N LYS A 42 -9.27 1.01 -1.10
CA LYS A 42 -10.01 0.24 -2.12
C LYS A 42 -9.12 -0.68 -2.98
N GLY A 43 -7.85 -0.83 -2.65
CA GLY A 43 -6.90 -1.69 -3.37
C GLY A 43 -6.43 -1.17 -4.73
N ARG A 44 -6.42 0.16 -4.95
CA ARG A 44 -5.79 0.75 -6.15
C ARG A 44 -4.37 1.18 -5.83
N LEU A 45 -3.41 0.77 -6.66
CA LEU A 45 -2.02 1.26 -6.56
C LEU A 45 -1.95 2.79 -6.63
N ARG A 46 -1.12 3.38 -5.78
CA ARG A 46 -0.88 4.83 -5.68
C ARG A 46 0.48 5.13 -5.06
N VAL A 47 0.97 6.36 -5.23
CA VAL A 47 2.22 6.82 -4.57
C VAL A 47 1.99 7.17 -3.10
N LYS A 48 0.80 7.68 -2.75
CA LYS A 48 0.48 8.11 -1.38
C LYS A 48 0.46 6.91 -0.41
N PRO A 49 1.21 6.94 0.70
CA PRO A 49 1.17 5.88 1.70
C PRO A 49 -0.24 5.63 2.25
N ILE A 50 -0.45 4.43 2.75
CA ILE A 50 -1.61 4.09 3.58
C ILE A 50 -1.16 3.97 5.04
N TYR A 51 -1.97 4.49 5.95
CA TYR A 51 -1.65 4.47 7.38
C TYR A 51 -2.65 3.59 8.10
N LEU A 52 -2.18 2.51 8.71
CA LEU A 52 -3.02 1.54 9.42
C LEU A 52 -2.72 1.56 10.91
N ASN A 53 -3.77 1.40 11.71
CA ASN A 53 -3.71 1.43 13.16
C ASN A 53 -3.03 0.20 13.78
N SER A 54 -2.95 -0.92 13.05
CA SER A 54 -2.42 -2.17 13.55
C SER A 54 -1.76 -3.00 12.45
N ILE A 55 -0.88 -3.92 12.86
CA ILE A 55 -0.23 -4.88 11.95
C ILE A 55 -1.21 -5.95 11.49
N GLU A 56 -2.16 -6.32 12.35
CA GLU A 56 -3.20 -7.31 12.07
C GLU A 56 -4.09 -6.81 10.93
N LEU A 57 -4.54 -5.55 11.01
CA LEU A 57 -5.31 -4.93 9.93
C LEU A 57 -4.51 -4.85 8.63
N ALA A 58 -3.21 -4.58 8.72
CA ALA A 58 -2.35 -4.58 7.54
C ALA A 58 -2.26 -5.99 6.92
N ALA A 59 -2.10 -7.04 7.74
CA ALA A 59 -2.04 -8.42 7.27
C ALA A 59 -3.35 -8.86 6.61
N ASP A 60 -4.50 -8.60 7.24
CA ASP A 60 -5.82 -8.89 6.67
C ASP A 60 -6.03 -8.13 5.35
N PHE A 61 -5.57 -6.89 5.31
CA PHE A 61 -5.64 -6.09 4.09
C PHE A 61 -4.75 -6.65 2.98
N VAL A 62 -3.56 -7.16 3.29
CA VAL A 62 -2.70 -7.82 2.30
C VAL A 62 -3.40 -9.02 1.68
N GLU A 63 -4.08 -9.86 2.46
CA GLU A 63 -4.85 -10.98 1.92
C GLU A 63 -6.00 -10.51 1.02
N HIS A 64 -6.72 -9.46 1.42
CA HIS A 64 -7.74 -8.83 0.58
C HIS A 64 -7.16 -8.27 -0.73
N LEU A 65 -5.98 -7.64 -0.69
CA LEU A 65 -5.29 -7.11 -1.87
C LEU A 65 -4.92 -8.21 -2.87
N LYS A 66 -4.50 -9.40 -2.41
CA LYS A 66 -4.19 -10.53 -3.31
C LYS A 66 -5.39 -10.89 -4.19
N LEU A 67 -6.61 -10.88 -3.62
CA LEU A 67 -7.86 -11.14 -4.35
C LEU A 67 -8.13 -10.07 -5.42
N ILE A 68 -7.84 -8.81 -5.11
CA ILE A 68 -7.99 -7.69 -6.06
C ILE A 68 -6.93 -7.78 -7.15
N PHE A 69 -5.68 -8.04 -6.78
CA PHE A 69 -4.53 -8.04 -7.67
C PHE A 69 -4.54 -9.21 -8.63
N ALA A 70 -5.16 -10.35 -8.28
CA ALA A 70 -5.38 -11.48 -9.17
C ALA A 70 -6.03 -11.09 -10.51
N LYS A 71 -6.80 -9.99 -10.54
CA LYS A 71 -7.51 -9.47 -11.72
C LYS A 71 -6.74 -8.36 -12.48
N ARG A 72 -5.47 -8.12 -12.13
CA ARG A 72 -4.66 -7.02 -12.67
C ARG A 72 -3.55 -7.55 -13.57
N ASN A 73 -3.03 -6.69 -14.45
CA ASN A 73 -1.96 -7.05 -15.40
C ASN A 73 -0.65 -7.45 -14.71
N TYR A 74 -0.45 -7.04 -13.45
CA TYR A 74 0.73 -7.36 -12.65
C TYR A 74 0.49 -8.50 -11.65
N ASN A 75 -0.58 -9.30 -11.81
CA ASN A 75 -1.02 -10.32 -10.85
C ASN A 75 0.04 -11.37 -10.44
N GLU A 76 1.02 -11.64 -11.27
CA GLU A 76 2.08 -12.63 -11.03
C GLU A 76 3.45 -11.98 -10.74
N ALA A 77 3.54 -10.66 -10.83
CA ALA A 77 4.79 -9.91 -10.78
C ALA A 77 4.68 -8.72 -9.80
N TYR A 78 4.31 -9.03 -8.56
CA TYR A 78 4.33 -8.08 -7.45
C TYR A 78 4.86 -8.71 -6.16
N ARG A 79 5.42 -7.87 -5.28
CA ARG A 79 5.74 -8.22 -3.89
C ARG A 79 5.06 -7.24 -2.95
N ILE A 80 4.44 -7.73 -1.88
CA ILE A 80 3.83 -6.89 -0.84
C ILE A 80 4.68 -6.98 0.43
N GLU A 81 4.96 -5.83 1.03
CA GLU A 81 5.69 -5.72 2.29
C GLU A 81 4.91 -4.86 3.28
N ILE A 82 4.88 -5.30 4.54
CA ILE A 82 4.33 -4.51 5.64
C ILE A 82 5.49 -3.87 6.38
N GLU A 83 5.45 -2.55 6.52
CA GLU A 83 6.42 -1.79 7.30
C GLU A 83 5.75 -1.22 8.54
N ILE A 84 6.41 -1.38 9.68
CA ILE A 84 5.98 -0.85 10.97
C ILE A 84 6.78 0.40 11.29
N VAL A 85 6.09 1.53 11.43
CA VAL A 85 6.71 2.80 11.79
C VAL A 85 6.36 3.12 13.24
N SER A 86 7.38 3.10 14.11
CA SER A 86 7.22 3.17 15.57
C SER A 86 7.00 4.58 16.12
N LYS A 87 7.43 5.63 15.42
CA LYS A 87 7.28 7.02 15.87
C LYS A 87 6.81 7.93 14.74
N SER A 88 5.55 8.34 14.82
CA SER A 88 4.99 9.37 13.95
C SER A 88 4.16 10.36 14.78
N GLN A 89 4.67 11.59 14.89
CA GLN A 89 4.01 12.65 15.66
C GLN A 89 3.23 13.64 14.78
N SER A 90 3.10 13.39 13.48
CA SER A 90 2.36 14.30 12.62
C SER A 90 0.86 14.16 12.81
N LYS A 91 0.17 15.27 13.13
CA LYS A 91 -1.31 15.35 13.18
C LYS A 91 -1.95 14.83 11.89
N HIS A 92 -1.29 15.05 10.75
CA HIS A 92 -1.74 14.56 9.45
C HIS A 92 -1.76 13.02 9.41
N ILE A 93 -0.71 12.37 9.91
CA ILE A 93 -0.62 10.91 9.92
C ILE A 93 -1.66 10.31 10.86
N ARG A 94 -1.93 10.92 12.02
CA ARG A 94 -3.01 10.47 12.92
C ARG A 94 -4.39 10.50 12.24
N ARG A 95 -4.73 11.63 11.60
CA ARG A 95 -6.01 11.77 10.88
C ARG A 95 -6.17 10.73 9.77
N TRP A 96 -5.15 10.58 8.91
CA TRP A 96 -5.22 9.61 7.82
C TRP A 96 -5.18 8.17 8.32
N LYS A 97 -4.49 7.89 9.43
CA LYS A 97 -4.50 6.58 10.07
C LYS A 97 -5.90 6.14 10.45
N GLU A 98 -6.67 7.01 11.09
CA GLU A 98 -8.06 6.72 11.46
C GLU A 98 -8.93 6.48 10.21
N VAL A 99 -8.86 7.38 9.23
CA VAL A 99 -9.67 7.30 8.01
C VAL A 99 -9.31 6.08 7.16
N ASP A 100 -8.03 5.86 6.88
CA ASP A 100 -7.56 4.73 6.06
C ASP A 100 -7.87 3.40 6.76
N SER A 101 -7.71 3.31 8.09
CA SER A 101 -8.01 2.07 8.84
C SER A 101 -9.50 1.74 8.80
N GLU A 102 -10.37 2.72 9.01
CA GLU A 102 -11.82 2.52 8.94
C GLU A 102 -12.23 2.08 7.52
N GLU A 103 -11.75 2.77 6.49
CA GLU A 103 -12.08 2.40 5.10
C GLU A 103 -11.59 0.99 4.74
N VAL A 104 -10.38 0.61 5.15
CA VAL A 104 -9.84 -0.73 4.94
C VAL A 104 -10.68 -1.78 5.65
N PHE A 105 -11.04 -1.54 6.91
CA PHE A 105 -11.88 -2.45 7.69
C PHE A 105 -13.24 -2.68 7.00
N GLN A 106 -13.85 -1.62 6.46
CA GLN A 106 -15.09 -1.72 5.70
C GLN A 106 -14.92 -2.47 4.37
N GLN A 107 -13.77 -2.40 3.70
CA GLN A 107 -13.52 -3.17 2.47
C GLN A 107 -13.30 -4.66 2.73
N ILE A 108 -12.61 -5.01 3.83
CA ILE A 108 -12.31 -6.41 4.16
C ILE A 108 -13.58 -7.15 4.58
N ASN A 109 -14.49 -6.50 5.30
CA ASN A 109 -15.71 -7.11 5.84
C ASN A 109 -16.93 -7.05 4.89
N LYS A 110 -16.72 -6.65 3.63
CA LYS A 110 -17.77 -6.52 2.62
C LYS A 110 -17.85 -7.75 1.73
#